data_AF-A0A2G9TPZ8-F1
#
_entry.id   AF-A0A2G9TPZ8-F1
#
_cell.length_a   1.000
_cell.length_b   1.000
_cell.length_c   1.000
_cell.angle_alpha   90.00
_cell.angle_beta   90.00
_cell.angle_gamma   90.00
#
_symmetry.space_group_name_H-M   'P 1'
#
loop_
_entity.id
_entity.type
_entity.pdbx_description
1 polymer ?
#
loop_
_entity_poly.entity_id
_entity_poly.type
_entity_poly.pdbx_seq_one_letter_code
_entity_poly.pdbx_strand_id
1 'polypeptide(L)'
;LFSSATAATKEATLAILEDDAKNAKQLLVNCSTTHGQLVKEASMGQAFDRHLLGLKISAERKGMKIPALFEDPGFLRMGHFVLSTSTLSTNTIVFGGFGPVVDDGFGIGYNVSSSRMGAVISSHKKNRDANEFSQALVKSLDILRNIMNKS
;
A
#
# COMPACT_ATOMS: atom_id res chain seq x y z
N LEU A 1 4.30 10.03 2.03
CA LEU A 1 3.41 8.88 1.74
C LEU A 1 3.75 8.43 0.33
N PHE A 2 3.54 7.16 0.01
CA PHE A 2 3.71 6.63 -1.34
C PHE A 2 2.52 5.72 -1.63
N SER A 3 2.14 5.60 -2.90
CA SER A 3 1.12 4.63 -3.33
C SER A 3 1.79 3.31 -3.68
N SER A 4 1.41 2.23 -3.00
CA SER A 4 1.87 0.87 -3.32
C SER A 4 1.09 0.25 -4.48
N ALA A 5 -0.08 0.79 -4.84
CA ALA A 5 -0.88 0.33 -5.97
C ALA A 5 -0.40 1.01 -7.26
N THR A 6 0.48 0.32 -7.99
CA THR A 6 1.07 0.79 -9.24
C THR A 6 0.68 -0.08 -10.43
N ALA A 7 0.97 0.37 -11.66
CA ALA A 7 0.85 -0.47 -12.85
C ALA A 7 1.67 -1.77 -12.72
N ALA A 8 2.92 -1.67 -12.23
CA ALA A 8 3.78 -2.84 -12.00
C ALA A 8 3.18 -3.82 -10.98
N THR A 9 2.53 -3.31 -9.92
CA THR A 9 1.82 -4.14 -8.94
C THR A 9 0.65 -4.87 -9.56
N LYS A 10 -0.13 -4.18 -10.41
CA LYS A 10 -1.25 -4.78 -11.15
C LYS A 10 -0.76 -5.88 -12.09
N GLU A 11 0.25 -5.60 -12.90
CA GLU A 11 0.83 -6.55 -13.86
C GLU A 11 1.37 -7.81 -13.15
N ALA A 12 2.13 -7.64 -12.08
CA ALA A 12 2.63 -8.77 -11.30
C ALA A 12 1.50 -9.58 -10.68
N THR A 13 0.45 -8.92 -10.15
CA THR A 13 -0.70 -9.61 -9.56
C THR A 13 -1.47 -10.43 -10.60
N LEU A 14 -1.73 -9.85 -11.78
CA LEU A 14 -2.44 -10.55 -12.86
C LEU A 14 -1.64 -11.77 -13.36
N ALA A 15 -0.33 -11.62 -13.57
CA ALA A 15 0.53 -12.74 -13.98
C ALA A 15 0.53 -13.89 -12.95
N ILE A 16 0.46 -13.58 -11.65
CA ILE A 16 0.34 -14.59 -10.59
C ILE A 16 -1.02 -15.29 -10.64
N LEU A 17 -2.11 -14.55 -10.87
CA LEU A 17 -3.46 -15.09 -10.91
C LEU A 17 -3.73 -15.96 -12.16
N GLU A 18 -3.06 -15.64 -13.27
CA GLU A 18 -3.17 -16.36 -14.55
C GLU A 18 -2.21 -17.57 -14.64
N ASP A 19 -1.46 -17.86 -13.57
CA ASP A 19 -0.43 -18.93 -13.50
C ASP A 19 0.67 -18.81 -14.58
N ASP A 20 0.97 -17.58 -15.02
CA ASP A 20 2.11 -17.29 -15.90
C ASP A 20 3.42 -17.25 -15.09
N ALA A 21 3.83 -18.42 -14.61
CA ALA A 21 4.98 -18.56 -13.72
C ALA A 21 6.31 -18.05 -14.34
N LYS A 22 6.44 -18.06 -15.68
CA LYS A 22 7.66 -17.61 -16.37
C LYS A 22 7.81 -16.09 -16.29
N ASN A 23 6.73 -15.35 -16.52
CA ASN A 23 6.78 -13.89 -16.47
C ASN A 23 6.57 -13.34 -15.05
N ALA A 24 5.88 -14.08 -14.18
CA ALA A 24 5.58 -13.65 -12.81
C ALA A 24 6.83 -13.27 -12.01
N LYS A 25 7.93 -14.03 -12.12
CA LYS A 25 9.18 -13.73 -11.40
C LYS A 25 9.78 -12.39 -11.84
N GLN A 26 9.87 -12.14 -13.16
CA GLN A 26 10.43 -10.90 -13.70
C GLN A 26 9.54 -9.69 -13.36
N LEU A 27 8.21 -9.85 -13.45
CA LEU A 27 7.25 -8.81 -13.09
C LEU A 27 7.26 -8.51 -11.59
N LEU A 28 7.48 -9.50 -10.73
CA LEU A 28 7.66 -9.30 -9.29
C LEU A 28 8.93 -8.54 -8.95
N VAL A 29 10.04 -8.82 -9.64
CA VAL A 29 11.29 -8.06 -9.48
C VAL A 29 11.10 -6.61 -9.92
N ASN A 30 10.43 -6.38 -11.05
CA ASN A 30 10.09 -5.03 -11.50
C ASN A 30 9.20 -4.30 -10.48
N CYS A 31 8.11 -4.93 -10.04
CA CYS A 31 7.22 -4.39 -9.01
C CYS A 31 7.97 -4.02 -7.72
N SER A 32 8.87 -4.88 -7.25
CA SER A 32 9.68 -4.62 -6.05
C SER A 32 10.64 -3.45 -6.23
N THR A 33 11.22 -3.32 -7.44
CA THR A 33 12.13 -2.21 -7.79
C THR A 33 11.37 -0.89 -7.86
N THR A 34 10.21 -0.86 -8.53
CA THR A 34 9.32 0.31 -8.57
C THR A 34 8.90 0.74 -7.18
N HIS A 35 8.48 -0.21 -6.33
CA HIS A 35 8.10 0.08 -4.95
C HIS A 35 9.26 0.69 -4.16
N GLY A 36 10.47 0.12 -4.25
CA GLY A 36 11.66 0.66 -3.58
C GLY A 36 12.00 2.08 -4.02
N GLN A 37 11.85 2.39 -5.31
CA GLN A 37 12.06 3.73 -5.84
C GLN A 37 11.03 4.73 -5.29
N LEU A 38 9.74 4.36 -5.24
CA LEU A 38 8.69 5.22 -4.68
C LEU A 38 8.87 5.48 -3.18
N VAL A 39 9.30 4.46 -2.42
CA VAL A 39 9.65 4.62 -1.00
C VAL A 39 10.78 5.64 -0.84
N LYS A 40 11.84 5.52 -1.66
CA LYS A 40 12.98 6.44 -1.65
C LYS A 40 12.54 7.87 -2.00
N GLU A 41 11.80 8.06 -3.08
CA GLU A 41 11.28 9.36 -3.51
C GLU A 41 10.41 10.00 -2.41
N ALA A 42 9.49 9.24 -1.82
CA ALA A 42 8.66 9.72 -0.73
C ALA A 42 9.48 10.13 0.50
N SER A 43 10.53 9.38 0.85
CA SER A 43 11.44 9.72 1.96
C SER A 43 12.25 11.00 1.71
N MET A 44 12.55 11.30 0.44
CA MET A 44 13.24 12.52 0.01
C MET A 44 12.27 13.68 -0.27
N GLY A 45 11.00 13.55 0.12
CA GLY A 45 9.99 14.59 -0.08
C GLY A 45 9.55 14.80 -1.54
N GLN A 46 9.84 13.85 -2.43
CA GLN A 46 9.51 13.94 -3.86
C GLN A 46 8.13 13.36 -4.22
N ALA A 47 7.42 12.78 -3.25
CA ALA A 47 6.05 12.32 -3.46
C ALA A 47 5.04 13.48 -3.52
N PHE A 48 3.94 13.28 -4.25
CA PHE A 48 3.01 14.36 -4.59
C PHE A 48 1.93 14.64 -3.52
N ASP A 49 1.57 13.67 -2.67
CA ASP A 49 0.40 13.79 -1.78
C ASP A 49 0.43 15.04 -0.89
N ARG A 50 1.58 15.28 -0.23
CA ARG A 50 1.74 16.42 0.70
C ARG A 50 1.84 17.74 -0.06
N HIS A 51 2.37 17.72 -1.28
CA HIS A 51 2.41 18.90 -2.13
C HIS A 51 1.00 19.30 -2.55
N LEU A 52 0.19 18.36 -3.06
CA LEU A 52 -1.20 18.63 -3.44
C LEU A 52 -2.05 19.08 -2.24
N LEU A 53 -1.86 18.49 -1.07
CA LEU A 53 -2.49 18.95 0.17
C LEU A 53 -2.10 20.40 0.51
N GLY A 54 -0.81 20.74 0.40
CA GLY A 54 -0.31 22.09 0.64
C GLY A 54 -0.90 23.13 -0.32
N LEU A 55 -1.07 22.78 -1.59
CA LEU A 55 -1.72 23.64 -2.59
C LEU A 55 -3.20 23.88 -2.24
N LYS A 56 -3.94 22.83 -1.85
CA LYS A 56 -5.34 22.93 -1.43
C LYS A 56 -5.49 23.85 -0.21
N ILE A 57 -4.74 23.59 0.85
CA ILE A 57 -4.76 24.39 2.08
C ILE A 57 -4.38 25.85 1.80
N SER A 58 -3.42 26.07 0.89
CA SER A 58 -3.00 27.43 0.51
C SER A 58 -4.10 28.21 -0.21
N ALA A 59 -4.85 27.56 -1.10
CA ALA A 59 -5.99 28.17 -1.77
C ALA A 59 -7.11 28.51 -0.76
N GLU A 60 -7.43 27.58 0.15
CA GLU A 60 -8.41 27.76 1.23
C GLU A 60 -8.04 28.96 2.11
N ARG A 61 -6.80 29.02 2.59
CA ARG A 61 -6.32 30.10 3.47
C ARG A 61 -6.31 31.47 2.81
N LYS A 62 -6.12 31.52 1.49
CA LYS A 62 -6.14 32.76 0.71
C LYS A 62 -7.55 33.16 0.26
N GLY A 63 -8.58 32.38 0.62
CA GLY A 63 -9.95 32.63 0.13
C GLY A 63 -10.08 32.50 -1.39
N MET A 64 -9.15 31.77 -2.02
CA MET A 64 -9.18 31.55 -3.46
C MET A 64 -10.17 30.44 -3.79
N LYS A 65 -10.74 30.48 -5.00
CA LYS A 65 -11.51 29.35 -5.53
C LYS A 65 -10.62 28.09 -5.55
N ILE A 66 -11.12 27.01 -4.97
CA ILE A 66 -10.44 25.72 -4.99
C ILE A 66 -10.33 25.24 -6.44
N PRO A 67 -9.13 24.86 -6.91
CA PRO A 67 -8.97 24.28 -8.24
C PRO A 67 -9.88 23.06 -8.44
N ALA A 68 -10.52 22.97 -9.62
CA ALA A 68 -11.43 21.88 -9.95
C ALA A 68 -10.80 20.49 -9.84
N LEU A 69 -9.47 20.39 -9.96
CA LEU A 69 -8.70 19.17 -9.70
C LEU A 69 -9.05 18.52 -8.33
N PHE A 70 -9.27 19.32 -7.28
CA PHE A 70 -9.55 18.79 -5.94
C PHE A 70 -10.99 18.28 -5.75
N GLU A 71 -11.86 18.58 -6.71
CA GLU A 71 -13.24 18.08 -6.78
C GLU A 71 -13.37 16.92 -7.78
N ASP A 72 -12.31 16.65 -8.56
CA ASP A 72 -12.30 15.57 -9.53
C ASP A 72 -12.52 14.20 -8.85
N PRO A 73 -13.43 13.35 -9.37
CA PRO A 73 -13.68 12.03 -8.80
C PRO A 73 -12.44 11.14 -8.72
N GLY A 74 -11.49 11.30 -9.65
CA GLY A 74 -10.20 10.62 -9.62
C GLY A 74 -9.34 11.09 -8.45
N PHE A 75 -9.27 12.40 -8.20
CA PHE A 75 -8.58 12.95 -7.04
C PHE A 75 -9.19 12.47 -5.71
N LEU A 76 -10.52 12.51 -5.60
CA LEU A 76 -11.24 12.02 -4.42
C LEU A 76 -10.98 10.53 -4.19
N ARG A 77 -10.99 9.71 -5.26
CA ARG A 77 -10.66 8.29 -5.18
C ARG A 77 -9.22 8.04 -4.74
N MET A 78 -8.25 8.84 -5.21
CA MET A 78 -6.86 8.72 -4.76
C MET A 78 -6.71 9.03 -3.26
N GLY A 79 -7.56 9.89 -2.70
CA GLY A 79 -7.59 10.18 -1.25
C GLY A 79 -8.32 9.14 -0.40
N HIS A 80 -8.97 8.13 -1.00
CA HIS A 80 -9.74 7.10 -0.31
C HIS A 80 -8.89 5.82 -0.12
N PHE A 81 -8.12 5.77 0.96
CA PHE A 81 -7.17 4.68 1.22
C PHE A 81 -7.83 3.44 1.83
N VAL A 82 -8.34 2.54 0.98
CA VAL A 82 -8.90 1.24 1.42
C VAL A 82 -7.85 0.37 2.14
N LEU A 83 -6.58 0.45 1.74
CA LEU A 83 -5.47 -0.19 2.43
C LEU A 83 -4.55 0.89 2.99
N SER A 84 -4.57 1.08 4.30
CA SER A 84 -3.61 1.95 4.99
C SER A 84 -2.61 1.08 5.74
N THR A 85 -1.32 1.26 5.44
CA THR A 85 -0.26 0.37 5.92
C THR A 85 0.89 1.15 6.56
N SER A 86 1.56 0.55 7.54
CA SER A 86 2.75 1.12 8.16
C SER A 86 3.74 0.05 8.59
N THR A 87 5.01 0.24 8.22
CA THR A 87 6.12 -0.61 8.67
C THR A 87 6.62 -0.14 10.04
N LEU A 88 6.69 -1.06 10.99
CA LEU A 88 7.32 -0.87 12.29
C LEU A 88 8.77 -1.35 12.22
N SER A 89 9.67 -0.50 11.74
CA SER A 89 11.09 -0.85 11.57
C SER A 89 11.89 -0.73 12.88
N THR A 90 11.49 -1.46 13.93
CA THR A 90 12.24 -1.53 15.18
C THR A 90 12.22 -2.93 15.77
N ASN A 91 13.31 -3.32 16.45
CA ASN A 91 13.41 -4.59 17.18
C ASN A 91 12.74 -4.52 18.56
N THR A 92 12.37 -3.34 19.04
CA THR A 92 11.76 -3.13 20.37
C THR A 92 10.25 -3.26 20.36
N ILE A 93 9.59 -2.95 19.25
CA ILE A 93 8.13 -3.07 19.10
C ILE A 93 7.85 -4.35 18.32
N VAL A 94 7.29 -5.34 19.01
CA VAL A 94 6.98 -6.65 18.41
C VAL A 94 5.68 -6.59 17.61
N PHE A 95 4.70 -5.78 18.05
CA PHE A 95 3.43 -5.57 17.37
C PHE A 95 2.93 -4.15 17.57
N GLY A 96 2.29 -3.61 16.53
CA GLY A 96 1.59 -2.33 16.57
C GLY A 96 0.59 -2.30 15.42
N GLY A 97 -0.54 -1.65 15.65
CA GLY A 97 -1.62 -1.55 14.69
C GLY A 97 -2.42 -0.28 14.92
N PHE A 98 -3.25 0.05 13.95
CA PHE A 98 -4.13 1.21 13.96
C PHE A 98 -5.43 0.81 13.25
N GLY A 99 -6.52 1.53 13.53
CA GLY A 99 -7.80 1.32 12.84
C GLY A 99 -7.75 1.72 11.36
N PRO A 100 -8.70 1.28 10.53
CA PRO A 100 -8.83 1.79 9.16
C PRO A 100 -8.99 3.31 9.12
N VAL A 101 -8.53 3.94 8.04
CA VAL A 101 -8.71 5.40 7.82
C VAL A 101 -9.99 5.73 7.04
N VAL A 102 -10.68 4.71 6.56
CA VAL A 102 -11.98 4.78 5.88
C VAL A 102 -12.85 3.62 6.36
N ASP A 103 -14.17 3.81 6.36
CA ASP A 103 -15.14 2.84 6.88
C ASP A 103 -15.03 1.45 6.22
N ASP A 104 -14.75 1.40 4.93
CA ASP A 104 -14.66 0.19 4.10
C ASP A 104 -13.22 -0.33 3.91
N GLY A 105 -12.29 0.12 4.75
CA GLY A 105 -10.87 -0.18 4.61
C GLY A 105 -10.27 -1.12 5.66
N PHE A 106 -8.96 -1.28 5.56
CA PHE A 106 -8.09 -2.00 6.49
C PHE A 106 -6.99 -1.08 7.03
N GLY A 107 -6.67 -1.22 8.32
CA GLY A 107 -5.45 -0.68 8.92
C GLY A 107 -4.45 -1.81 9.17
N ILE A 108 -3.24 -1.71 8.62
CA ILE A 108 -2.26 -2.79 8.64
C ILE A 108 -0.92 -2.27 9.16
N GLY A 109 -0.58 -2.61 10.41
CA GLY A 109 0.76 -2.41 10.94
C GLY A 109 1.57 -3.70 10.79
N TYR A 110 2.80 -3.64 10.26
CA TYR A 110 3.61 -4.85 10.07
C TYR A 110 5.08 -4.65 10.43
N ASN A 111 5.73 -5.73 10.85
CA ASN A 111 7.15 -5.80 11.17
C ASN A 111 7.79 -6.92 10.35
N VAL A 112 8.98 -6.65 9.81
CA VAL A 112 9.80 -7.63 9.10
C VAL A 112 11.18 -7.62 9.74
N SER A 113 11.63 -8.78 10.20
CA SER A 113 12.99 -9.02 10.69
C SER A 113 13.66 -10.13 9.88
N SER A 114 14.93 -10.41 10.16
CA SER A 114 15.68 -11.49 9.51
C SER A 114 15.10 -12.89 9.75
N SER A 115 14.32 -13.08 10.81
CA SER A 115 13.80 -14.40 11.21
C SER A 115 12.28 -14.49 11.29
N ARG A 116 11.55 -13.36 11.24
CA ARG A 116 10.10 -13.33 11.39
C ARG A 116 9.46 -12.16 10.64
N MET A 117 8.21 -12.36 10.25
CA MET A 117 7.31 -11.32 9.78
C MET A 117 6.01 -11.40 10.58
N GLY A 118 5.43 -10.25 10.92
CA GLY A 118 4.14 -10.17 11.59
C GLY A 118 3.34 -8.98 11.11
N ALA A 119 2.01 -9.12 11.09
CA ALA A 119 1.08 -8.04 10.74
C ALA A 119 -0.09 -8.01 11.72
N VAL A 120 -0.46 -6.81 12.15
CA VAL A 120 -1.70 -6.51 12.87
C VAL A 120 -2.67 -5.90 11.87
N ILE A 121 -3.80 -6.58 11.64
CA ILE A 121 -4.79 -6.22 10.64
C ILE A 121 -6.08 -5.82 11.38
N SER A 122 -6.55 -4.61 11.11
CA SER A 122 -7.80 -4.09 11.65
C SER A 122 -8.79 -3.80 10.52
N SER A 123 -10.08 -3.95 10.82
CA SER A 123 -11.17 -3.60 9.92
C SER A 123 -12.44 -3.27 10.71
N HIS A 124 -13.38 -2.58 10.07
CA HIS A 124 -14.75 -2.52 10.57
C HIS A 124 -15.51 -3.76 10.10
N LYS A 125 -15.86 -4.66 11.04
CA LYS A 125 -16.52 -5.95 10.75
C LYS A 125 -17.77 -5.84 9.86
N LYS A 126 -18.49 -4.70 9.92
CA LYS A 126 -19.65 -4.43 9.07
C LYS A 126 -19.32 -4.42 7.57
N ASN A 127 -18.08 -4.08 7.20
CA ASN A 127 -17.68 -3.84 5.81
C ASN A 127 -16.60 -4.81 5.32
N ARG A 128 -15.71 -5.30 6.20
CA ARG A 128 -14.52 -6.06 5.82
C ARG A 128 -14.14 -7.07 6.90
N ASP A 129 -13.66 -8.24 6.49
CA ASP A 129 -13.17 -9.28 7.39
C ASP A 129 -11.62 -9.27 7.47
N ALA A 130 -11.09 -8.85 8.63
CA ALA A 130 -9.65 -8.85 8.89
C ALA A 130 -9.04 -10.27 8.95
N ASN A 131 -9.82 -11.28 9.35
CA ASN A 131 -9.37 -12.67 9.42
C ASN A 131 -9.24 -13.26 8.01
N GLU A 132 -10.22 -13.04 7.14
CA GLU A 132 -10.14 -13.43 5.73
C GLU A 132 -8.93 -12.78 5.05
N PHE A 133 -8.73 -11.46 5.27
CA PHE A 133 -7.58 -10.75 4.75
C PHE A 133 -6.26 -11.32 5.29
N SER A 134 -6.20 -11.69 6.57
CA SER A 134 -5.01 -12.31 7.17
C SER A 134 -4.66 -13.65 6.50
N GLN A 135 -5.65 -14.49 6.24
CA GLN A 135 -5.46 -15.76 5.53
C GLN A 135 -4.98 -15.54 4.09
N ALA A 136 -5.58 -14.58 3.39
CA ALA A 136 -5.17 -14.20 2.04
C ALA A 136 -3.74 -13.65 2.00
N LEU A 137 -3.33 -12.88 3.01
CA LEU A 137 -1.97 -12.36 3.15
C LEU A 137 -0.96 -13.50 3.30
N VAL A 138 -1.21 -14.45 4.20
CA VAL A 138 -0.32 -15.62 4.40
C VAL A 138 -0.22 -16.43 3.10
N LYS A 139 -1.35 -16.74 2.47
CA LYS A 139 -1.37 -17.47 1.19
C LYS A 139 -0.58 -16.73 0.10
N SER A 140 -0.71 -15.41 0.01
CA SER A 140 0.01 -14.60 -0.95
C SER A 140 1.52 -14.64 -0.70
N LEU A 141 1.96 -14.54 0.55
CA LEU A 141 3.38 -14.65 0.90
C LEU A 141 3.96 -16.03 0.52
N ASP A 142 3.20 -17.11 0.72
CA ASP A 142 3.60 -18.45 0.29
C ASP A 142 3.74 -18.58 -1.23
N ILE A 143 2.80 -18.00 -1.98
CA ILE A 143 2.85 -17.96 -3.45
C ILE A 143 4.10 -17.19 -3.90
N LEU A 144 4.35 -16.00 -3.34
CA LEU A 144 5.51 -15.18 -3.67
C LEU A 144 6.83 -15.93 -3.38
N ARG A 145 6.93 -16.57 -2.22
CA ARG A 145 8.09 -17.39 -1.85
C ARG A 145 8.33 -18.51 -2.86
N ASN A 146 7.29 -19.21 -3.28
CA ASN A 146 7.40 -20.30 -4.24
C ASN A 146 7.86 -19.82 -5.62
N ILE A 147 7.37 -18.66 -6.09
CA ILE A 147 7.81 -18.08 -7.37
C ILE A 147 9.28 -17.68 -7.30
N MET A 148 9.72 -17.08 -6.19
CA MET A 148 11.10 -16.63 -6.03
C MET A 148 12.09 -17.78 -5.89
N ASN A 149 11.68 -18.90 -5.28
CA ASN A 149 12.53 -20.07 -5.05
C ASN A 149 12.59 -21.05 -6.24
N LYS A 150 11.67 -20.96 -7.21
CA LYS A 150 11.76 -21.73 -8.45
C LYS A 150 12.98 -21.24 -9.25
N SER A 151 13.92 -22.16 -9.48
CA SER A 151 15.11 -21.98 -10.31
C SER A 151 14.76 -22.13 -11.78
#